data_AF-A0A1M2VI90-F1
#
_entry.id   AF-A0A1M2VI90-F1
#
_cell.length_a   1.000
_cell.length_b   1.000
_cell.length_c   1.000
_cell.angle_alpha   90.00
_cell.angle_beta   90.00
_cell.angle_gamma   90.00
#
_symmetry.space_group_name_H-M   'P 1'
#
loop_
_entity.id
_entity.type
_entity.pdbx_description
1 polymer ?
#
loop_
_entity_poly.entity_id
_entity_poly.type
_entity_poly.pdbx_seq_one_letter_code
_entity_poly.pdbx_strand_id
1 'polypeptide(L)'
;MATQAASPTIALIEHAEKISQGAEAKIYRVQLHPAGSSNDASPVATEHILLKYRFHKQYRHPTLDASLTKSRVAGEARALLKCVRSGVNVPGIRMVDAPEGVLGIEWIDGKSVRFLLGGGAEGEEGEEGEVDDDSTEDTAETEEDPLQEFSITQDSVMELIGTEIAKMHQADVIHGDLTTSNMMLRLEDKAVDLYVLERAFSSTHPQSEPLFAGVLRAYEKKMGKEWPAISRRLDDGESRSTARPSGTALMLCVSETARS
;
A
#
# COMPACT_ATOMS: atom_id res chain seq x y z
N MET A 1 -27.91 -0.22 33.92
CA MET A 1 -26.91 0.42 33.04
C MET A 1 -26.76 -0.49 31.83
N ALA A 2 -27.16 -0.03 30.64
CA ALA A 2 -26.96 -0.80 29.43
C ALA A 2 -25.45 -0.84 29.16
N THR A 3 -24.85 -2.03 29.16
CA THR A 3 -23.52 -2.25 28.59
C THR A 3 -23.58 -1.80 27.14
N GLN A 4 -23.00 -0.64 26.82
CA GLN A 4 -22.82 -0.24 25.42
C GLN A 4 -22.03 -1.37 24.75
N ALA A 5 -22.65 -2.01 23.77
CA ALA A 5 -21.92 -2.94 22.91
C ALA A 5 -20.73 -2.17 22.33
N ALA A 6 -19.54 -2.79 22.36
CA ALA A 6 -18.35 -2.18 21.77
C ALA A 6 -18.64 -1.78 20.31
N SER A 7 -18.13 -0.63 19.88
CA SER A 7 -18.24 -0.20 18.49
C SER A 7 -17.75 -1.34 17.58
N PRO A 8 -18.43 -1.64 16.45
CA PRO A 8 -17.97 -2.66 15.50
C PRO A 8 -16.51 -2.48 15.08
N THR A 9 -16.05 -1.23 14.99
CA THR A 9 -14.66 -0.88 14.69
C THR A 9 -13.70 -1.30 15.79
N ILE A 10 -14.08 -1.15 17.06
CA ILE A 10 -13.26 -1.58 18.20
C ILE A 10 -13.20 -3.11 18.27
N ALA A 11 -14.34 -3.78 18.05
CA ALA A 11 -14.39 -5.24 17.96
C ALA A 11 -13.51 -5.78 16.81
N LEU A 12 -13.44 -5.05 15.69
CA LEU A 12 -12.55 -5.38 14.58
C LEU A 12 -11.07 -5.28 14.97
N ILE A 13 -10.68 -4.24 15.72
CA ILE A 13 -9.30 -4.06 16.23
C ILE A 13 -8.91 -5.17 17.20
N GLU A 14 -9.84 -5.63 18.04
CA GLU A 14 -9.57 -6.71 19.02
C GLU A 14 -9.17 -8.04 18.35
N HIS A 15 -9.65 -8.29 17.12
CA HIS A 15 -9.34 -9.49 16.34
C HIS A 15 -8.24 -9.25 15.28
N ALA A 16 -7.65 -8.05 15.25
CA ALA A 16 -6.64 -7.68 14.28
C ALA A 16 -5.22 -8.01 14.78
N GLU A 17 -4.32 -8.31 13.84
CA GLU A 17 -2.90 -8.52 14.11
C GLU A 17 -2.22 -7.16 14.30
N LYS A 18 -1.65 -6.88 15.48
CA LYS A 18 -0.91 -5.63 15.72
C LYS A 18 0.46 -5.70 15.04
N ILE A 19 0.73 -4.78 14.13
CA ILE A 19 2.01 -4.69 13.40
C ILE A 19 3.00 -3.81 14.16
N SER A 20 2.59 -2.59 14.49
CA SER A 20 3.46 -1.61 15.12
C SER A 20 2.71 -0.66 16.05
N GLN A 21 3.45 0.03 16.92
CA GLN A 21 2.90 1.02 17.83
C GLN A 21 3.85 2.21 17.92
N GLY A 22 3.39 3.35 17.42
CA GLY A 22 4.09 4.62 17.56
C GLY A 22 3.59 5.41 18.77
N ALA A 23 4.11 6.63 18.90
CA ALA A 23 3.71 7.54 19.97
C ALA A 23 2.23 7.94 19.88
N GLU A 24 1.62 8.02 18.70
CA GLU A 24 0.25 8.54 18.54
C GLU A 24 -0.76 7.57 17.94
N ALA A 25 -0.29 6.45 17.38
CA ALA A 25 -1.17 5.48 16.73
C ALA A 25 -0.62 4.06 16.88
N LYS A 26 -1.54 3.10 16.80
CA LYS A 26 -1.25 1.67 16.64
C LYS A 26 -1.67 1.25 15.24
N ILE A 27 -0.85 0.42 14.63
CA ILE A 27 -1.08 -0.12 13.28
C ILE A 27 -1.45 -1.59 13.41
N TYR A 28 -2.52 -1.97 12.73
CA TYR A 28 -3.01 -3.35 12.70
C TYR A 28 -3.24 -3.82 11.28
N ARG A 29 -3.11 -5.12 11.06
CA ARG A 29 -3.53 -5.83 9.86
C ARG A 29 -4.82 -6.57 10.17
N VAL A 30 -5.82 -6.39 9.33
CA VAL A 30 -7.11 -7.08 9.50
C VAL A 30 -7.69 -7.49 8.16
N GLN A 31 -8.48 -8.56 8.17
CA GLN A 31 -9.29 -8.96 7.05
C GLN A 31 -10.67 -8.31 7.17
N LEU A 32 -11.03 -7.42 6.24
CA LEU A 32 -12.28 -6.65 6.32
C LEU A 32 -13.52 -7.51 6.07
N HIS A 33 -13.40 -8.54 5.22
CA HIS A 33 -14.45 -9.50 4.92
C HIS A 33 -13.97 -10.92 5.21
N PRO A 34 -14.51 -11.62 6.23
CA PRO A 34 -14.16 -13.01 6.49
C PRO A 34 -14.47 -13.87 5.26
N ALA A 35 -13.63 -14.87 4.99
CA ALA A 35 -13.82 -15.79 3.89
C ALA A 35 -15.11 -16.62 4.09
N GLY A 36 -16.22 -16.18 3.48
CA GLY A 36 -17.39 -17.00 3.18
C GLY A 36 -18.67 -16.74 4.00
N SER A 37 -19.72 -16.27 3.29
CA SER A 37 -21.05 -16.91 3.34
C SER A 37 -21.87 -16.74 2.05
N SER A 38 -21.25 -16.44 0.90
CA SER A 38 -21.93 -16.45 -0.39
C SER A 38 -21.45 -17.64 -1.22
N ASN A 39 -22.37 -18.53 -1.58
CA ASN A 39 -22.21 -19.66 -2.52
C ASN A 39 -21.87 -19.24 -3.97
N ASP A 40 -21.33 -18.04 -4.17
CA ASP A 40 -21.04 -17.52 -5.50
C ASP A 40 -19.54 -17.69 -5.78
N ALA A 41 -19.23 -18.46 -6.83
CA ALA A 41 -17.90 -18.95 -7.18
C ALA A 41 -16.99 -17.87 -7.78
N SER A 42 -17.01 -16.65 -7.22
CA SER A 42 -16.02 -15.63 -7.52
C SER A 42 -15.00 -15.61 -6.38
N PRO A 43 -13.70 -15.83 -6.65
CA PRO A 43 -12.66 -15.70 -5.64
C PRO A 43 -12.50 -14.22 -5.31
N VAL A 44 -13.37 -13.68 -4.45
CA VAL A 44 -13.11 -12.39 -3.80
C VAL A 44 -11.91 -12.66 -2.90
N ALA A 45 -10.72 -12.29 -3.38
CA ALA A 45 -9.48 -12.41 -2.63
C ALA A 45 -9.71 -11.83 -1.22
N THR A 46 -9.21 -12.53 -0.21
CA THR A 46 -9.28 -12.09 1.18
C THR A 46 -8.55 -10.75 1.32
N GLU A 47 -9.31 -9.66 1.22
CA GLU A 47 -8.76 -8.32 1.20
C GLU A 47 -8.31 -7.94 2.61
N HIS A 48 -6.99 -7.92 2.79
CA HIS A 48 -6.37 -7.38 3.98
C HIS A 48 -6.32 -5.86 3.87
N ILE A 49 -6.51 -5.20 5.01
CA ILE A 49 -6.38 -3.75 5.12
C ILE A 49 -5.46 -3.42 6.29
N LEU A 50 -4.84 -2.25 6.22
CA LEU A 50 -4.13 -1.64 7.34
C LEU A 50 -5.11 -0.76 8.12
N LEU A 51 -5.24 -0.99 9.42
CA LEU A 51 -5.93 -0.10 10.34
C LEU A 51 -4.93 0.75 11.10
N LYS A 52 -5.08 2.06 10.98
CA LYS A 52 -4.38 3.05 11.81
C LYS A 52 -5.34 3.55 12.87
N TYR A 53 -5.11 3.12 14.12
CA TYR A 53 -5.90 3.51 15.28
C TYR A 53 -5.17 4.53 16.14
N ARG A 54 -5.71 5.73 16.23
CA ARG A 54 -5.24 6.82 17.10
C ARG A 54 -5.90 6.70 18.47
N PHE A 55 -5.15 6.17 19.43
CA PHE A 55 -5.64 5.92 20.78
C PHE A 55 -5.69 7.19 21.65
N HIS A 56 -6.62 7.20 22.60
CA HIS A 56 -6.77 8.30 23.55
C HIS A 56 -5.54 8.51 24.43
N LYS A 57 -5.14 9.77 24.59
CA LYS A 57 -4.04 10.16 25.47
C LYS A 57 -4.55 10.60 26.83
N GLN A 58 -4.13 9.91 27.89
CA GLN A 58 -4.56 10.20 29.27
C GLN A 58 -4.20 11.61 29.76
N TYR A 59 -3.19 12.24 29.15
CA TYR A 59 -2.76 13.60 29.49
C TYR A 59 -3.64 14.71 28.86
N ARG A 60 -4.51 14.39 27.90
CA ARG A 60 -5.38 15.37 27.23
C ARG A 60 -6.76 15.37 27.88
N HIS A 61 -7.38 16.54 27.96
CA HIS A 61 -8.78 16.64 28.38
C HIS A 61 -9.68 15.83 27.42
N PRO A 62 -10.61 14.98 27.90
CA PRO A 62 -11.36 14.05 27.06
C PRO A 62 -12.03 14.69 25.84
N THR A 63 -12.67 15.85 26.03
CA THR A 63 -13.34 16.58 24.93
C THR A 63 -12.35 17.09 23.89
N LEU A 64 -11.18 17.57 24.33
CA LEU A 64 -10.14 18.06 23.42
C LEU A 64 -9.52 16.90 22.65
N ASP A 65 -9.23 15.79 23.33
CA ASP A 65 -8.67 14.60 22.70
C ASP A 65 -9.61 14.03 21.64
N ALA A 66 -10.90 13.87 21.97
CA ALA A 66 -11.91 13.41 21.01
C ALA A 66 -12.02 14.34 19.79
N SER A 67 -12.02 15.66 20.01
CA SER A 67 -12.07 16.66 18.93
C SER A 67 -10.82 16.60 18.04
N LEU A 68 -9.63 16.53 18.65
CA LEU A 68 -8.36 16.42 17.92
C LEU A 68 -8.30 15.12 17.12
N THR A 69 -8.52 13.97 17.76
CA THR A 69 -8.50 12.66 17.09
C THR A 69 -9.45 12.62 15.90
N LYS A 70 -10.69 13.10 16.08
CA LYS A 70 -11.67 13.20 14.99
C LYS A 70 -11.19 14.09 13.85
N SER A 71 -10.69 15.29 14.18
CA SER A 71 -10.19 16.24 13.17
C SER A 71 -9.00 15.67 12.39
N ARG A 72 -8.10 14.94 13.07
CA ARG A 72 -6.91 14.35 12.47
C ARG A 72 -7.24 13.20 11.53
N VAL A 73 -8.05 12.25 11.97
CA VAL A 73 -8.50 11.13 11.12
C VAL A 73 -9.26 11.65 9.89
N ALA A 74 -10.15 12.64 10.07
CA ALA A 74 -10.84 13.27 8.95
C ALA A 74 -9.91 14.08 8.03
N GLY A 75 -8.83 14.66 8.58
CA GLY A 75 -7.79 15.35 7.81
C GLY A 75 -7.01 14.38 6.92
N GLU A 76 -6.50 13.30 7.50
CA GLU A 76 -5.76 12.25 6.78
C GLU A 76 -6.61 11.63 5.65
N ALA A 77 -7.85 11.26 5.94
CA ALA A 77 -8.75 10.72 4.93
C ALA A 77 -8.99 11.70 3.77
N ARG A 78 -9.16 13.00 4.06
CA ARG A 78 -9.34 14.01 3.01
C ARG A 78 -8.08 14.22 2.17
N ALA A 79 -6.90 14.19 2.80
CA ALA A 79 -5.63 14.32 2.10
C ALA A 79 -5.40 13.15 1.13
N LEU A 80 -5.60 11.91 1.59
CA LEU A 80 -5.53 10.71 0.75
C LEU A 80 -6.51 10.78 -0.42
N LEU A 81 -7.77 11.16 -0.17
CA LEU A 81 -8.76 11.29 -1.24
C LEU A 81 -8.40 12.37 -2.28
N LYS A 82 -7.78 13.48 -1.85
CA LYS A 82 -7.28 14.52 -2.75
C LYS A 82 -6.12 13.99 -3.62
N CYS A 83 -5.18 13.27 -3.02
CA CYS A 83 -4.08 12.60 -3.73
C CYS A 83 -4.59 11.63 -4.79
N VAL A 84 -5.53 10.73 -4.44
CA VAL A 84 -6.15 9.79 -5.39
C VAL A 84 -6.79 10.52 -6.56
N ARG A 85 -7.58 11.58 -6.31
CA ARG A 85 -8.24 12.36 -7.36
C ARG A 85 -7.27 13.06 -8.30
N SER A 86 -6.06 13.36 -7.82
CA SER A 86 -4.99 13.98 -8.60
C SER A 86 -4.02 12.97 -9.23
N GLY A 87 -4.31 11.66 -9.13
CA GLY A 87 -3.50 10.61 -9.74
C GLY A 87 -2.16 10.35 -9.03
N VAL A 88 -2.01 10.83 -7.79
CA VAL A 88 -0.90 10.44 -6.91
C VAL A 88 -1.17 9.02 -6.45
N ASN A 89 -0.17 8.17 -6.53
CA ASN A 89 -0.28 6.79 -6.08
C ASN A 89 -0.16 6.74 -4.55
N VAL A 90 -1.32 6.59 -3.89
CA VAL A 90 -1.46 6.51 -2.44
C VAL A 90 -2.40 5.36 -2.08
N PRO A 91 -2.31 4.80 -0.86
CA PRO A 91 -3.22 3.74 -0.42
C PRO A 91 -4.69 4.13 -0.54
N GLY A 92 -5.50 3.25 -1.14
CA GLY A 92 -6.94 3.44 -1.20
C GLY A 92 -7.58 3.44 0.19
N ILE A 93 -8.50 4.36 0.45
CA ILE A 93 -9.27 4.36 1.71
C ILE A 93 -10.32 3.25 1.66
N ARG A 94 -10.39 2.44 2.71
CA ARG A 94 -11.37 1.34 2.86
C ARG A 94 -12.43 1.64 3.91
N MET A 95 -12.07 2.31 4.98
CA MET A 95 -13.03 2.75 6.00
C MET A 95 -12.51 3.95 6.81
N VAL A 96 -13.42 4.74 7.36
CA VAL A 96 -13.10 5.87 8.25
C VAL A 96 -14.09 5.88 9.41
N ASP A 97 -13.57 5.79 10.63
CA ASP A 97 -14.33 5.97 11.87
C ASP A 97 -13.64 7.05 12.70
N ALA A 98 -13.89 8.31 12.34
CA ALA A 98 -13.25 9.46 12.98
C ALA A 98 -13.61 9.63 14.47
N PRO A 99 -14.85 9.36 14.94
CA PRO A 99 -15.17 9.33 16.36
C PRO A 99 -14.32 8.35 17.18
N GLU A 100 -14.10 7.14 16.66
CA GLU A 100 -13.26 6.12 17.31
C GLU A 100 -11.77 6.25 16.98
N GLY A 101 -11.38 7.23 16.16
CA GLY A 101 -9.98 7.48 15.83
C GLY A 101 -9.36 6.45 14.87
N VAL A 102 -10.15 5.83 14.00
CA VAL A 102 -9.70 4.74 13.11
C VAL A 102 -9.76 5.15 11.65
N LEU A 103 -8.65 4.92 10.94
CA LEU A 103 -8.55 5.02 9.49
C LEU A 103 -8.12 3.67 8.94
N GLY A 104 -8.93 3.08 8.06
CA GLY A 104 -8.60 1.84 7.36
C GLY A 104 -8.24 2.13 5.91
N ILE A 105 -7.06 1.67 5.50
CA ILE A 105 -6.52 1.85 4.14
C ILE A 105 -6.09 0.50 3.55
N GLU A 106 -5.93 0.47 2.24
CA GLU A 106 -5.39 -0.64 1.48
C GLU A 106 -4.09 -1.18 2.12
N TRP A 107 -4.01 -2.50 2.26
CA TRP A 107 -2.76 -3.17 2.59
C TRP A 107 -1.83 -3.15 1.38
N ILE A 108 -0.60 -2.69 1.57
CA ILE A 108 0.41 -2.66 0.51
C ILE A 108 1.34 -3.85 0.69
N ASP A 109 1.22 -4.83 -0.21
CA ASP A 109 2.19 -5.91 -0.36
C ASP A 109 3.46 -5.36 -1.06
N GLY A 110 4.31 -4.67 -0.30
CA GLY A 110 5.51 -4.00 -0.79
C GLY A 110 6.56 -3.76 0.29
N LYS A 111 7.73 -3.27 -0.12
CA LYS A 111 8.85 -2.93 0.79
C LYS A 111 9.00 -1.42 0.91
N SER A 112 9.42 -0.92 2.08
CA SER A 112 9.68 0.50 2.24
C SER A 112 10.89 0.93 1.41
N VAL A 113 10.90 2.17 0.91
CA VAL A 113 12.06 2.73 0.21
C VAL A 113 13.27 2.75 1.14
N ARG A 114 13.08 2.97 2.44
CA ARG A 114 14.16 2.88 3.45
C ARG A 114 14.87 1.53 3.36
N PHE A 115 14.11 0.43 3.42
CA PHE A 115 14.67 -0.92 3.34
C PHE A 115 15.39 -1.15 2.01
N LEU A 116 14.77 -0.74 0.90
CA LEU A 116 15.32 -0.94 -0.45
C LEU A 116 16.62 -0.16 -0.72
N LEU A 117 16.90 0.89 0.05
CA LEU A 117 18.10 1.72 -0.08
C LEU A 117 19.14 1.42 1.02
N GLY A 118 19.04 0.27 1.70
CA GLY A 118 20.02 -0.17 2.71
C GLY A 118 19.81 0.41 4.11
N GLY A 119 18.64 1.00 4.40
CA GLY A 119 18.34 1.59 5.71
C GLY A 119 17.93 0.61 6.82
N GLY A 120 18.01 -0.70 6.58
CA GLY A 120 17.52 -1.75 7.49
C GLY A 120 15.98 -1.84 7.58
N ALA A 121 15.47 -2.94 8.16
CA ALA A 121 14.04 -3.10 8.43
C ALA A 121 13.60 -2.24 9.63
N GLU A 122 12.38 -1.69 9.60
CA GLU A 122 11.86 -0.93 10.75
C GLU A 122 11.71 -1.84 11.98
N GLY A 123 12.55 -1.63 13.00
CA GLY A 123 12.54 -2.42 14.25
C GLY A 123 13.86 -3.12 14.55
N GLU A 124 14.78 -3.15 13.61
CA GLU A 124 16.20 -3.41 13.88
C GLU A 124 16.82 -2.04 14.23
N GLU A 125 16.98 -1.76 15.53
CA GLU A 125 17.92 -0.75 15.98
C GLU A 125 19.30 -1.22 15.52
N GLY A 126 19.67 -0.86 14.28
CA GLY A 126 21.04 -0.96 13.84
C GLY A 126 21.87 -0.19 14.85
N GLU A 127 22.79 -0.90 15.50
CA GLU A 127 23.93 -0.27 16.16
C GLU A 127 24.39 0.84 15.22
N GLU A 128 24.29 2.09 15.69
CA GLU A 128 24.90 3.22 15.00
C GLU A 128 26.37 2.84 14.90
N GLY A 129 26.78 2.33 13.73
CA GLY A 129 28.16 2.04 13.45
C GLY A 129 28.92 3.33 13.67
N GLU A 130 29.64 3.38 14.80
CA GLU A 130 30.73 4.32 14.96
C GLU A 130 31.54 4.22 13.68
N VAL A 131 31.77 5.37 13.03
CA VAL A 131 32.69 5.45 11.91
C VAL A 131 34.08 5.28 12.51
N ASP A 132 34.43 4.04 12.83
CA ASP A 132 35.79 3.65 13.18
C ASP A 132 36.53 3.38 11.87
N ASP A 133 37.26 4.41 11.48
CA ASP A 133 38.43 4.33 10.63
C ASP A 133 39.46 3.38 11.28
N ASP A 134 39.38 2.06 10.99
CA ASP A 134 40.53 1.20 10.69
C ASP A 134 40.10 -0.26 10.43
N SER A 135 40.60 -0.79 9.31
CA SER A 135 40.76 -2.20 8.90
C SER A 135 39.94 -3.33 9.58
N THR A 136 39.11 -4.02 8.78
CA THR A 136 39.07 -5.50 8.77
C THR A 136 38.45 -6.03 7.46
N GLU A 137 39.15 -6.99 6.85
CA GLU A 137 38.78 -7.70 5.63
C GLU A 137 37.66 -8.74 5.86
N ASP A 138 36.87 -8.94 4.81
CA ASP A 138 36.14 -10.16 4.45
C ASP A 138 35.15 -10.77 5.45
N THR A 139 33.89 -10.35 5.32
CA THR A 139 32.78 -11.30 5.19
C THR A 139 31.80 -10.72 4.17
N ALA A 140 32.06 -10.97 2.89
CA ALA A 140 31.10 -10.71 1.83
C ALA A 140 29.93 -11.72 1.95
N GLU A 141 29.10 -11.53 2.97
CA GLU A 141 27.73 -11.99 2.89
C GLU A 141 27.14 -11.33 1.66
N THR A 142 26.65 -12.16 0.74
CA THR A 142 26.06 -11.69 -0.51
C THR A 142 24.72 -11.06 -0.12
N GLU A 143 24.74 -9.81 0.35
CA GLU A 143 23.52 -9.04 0.57
C GLU A 143 22.82 -8.98 -0.78
N GLU A 144 21.81 -9.83 -0.95
CA GLU A 144 21.01 -9.87 -2.16
C GLU A 144 20.41 -8.47 -2.33
N ASP A 145 20.82 -7.77 -3.38
CA ASP A 145 20.32 -6.42 -3.67
C ASP A 145 18.78 -6.45 -3.67
N PRO A 146 18.13 -5.79 -2.70
CA PRO A 146 16.69 -5.92 -2.48
C PRO A 146 15.87 -5.35 -3.65
N LEU A 147 16.48 -4.57 -4.54
CA LEU A 147 15.87 -4.05 -5.77
C LEU A 147 15.80 -5.09 -6.89
N GLN A 148 16.60 -6.17 -6.85
CA GLN A 148 16.56 -7.23 -7.86
C GLN A 148 15.19 -7.91 -7.95
N GLU A 149 14.48 -8.03 -6.83
CA GLU A 149 13.11 -8.55 -6.78
C GLU A 149 12.17 -7.68 -7.63
N PHE A 150 12.35 -6.36 -7.58
CA PHE A 150 11.55 -5.37 -8.29
C PHE A 150 12.05 -5.11 -9.71
N SER A 151 13.18 -5.71 -10.10
CA SER A 151 13.81 -5.55 -11.43
C SER A 151 13.95 -4.07 -11.83
N ILE A 152 14.26 -3.21 -10.86
CA ILE A 152 14.32 -1.76 -10.98
C ILE A 152 15.67 -1.26 -10.47
N THR A 153 16.18 -0.16 -11.03
CA THR A 153 17.42 0.46 -10.53
C THR A 153 17.12 1.50 -9.45
N GLN A 154 18.12 1.82 -8.63
CA GLN A 154 18.02 2.92 -7.66
C GLN A 154 17.63 4.24 -8.34
N ASP A 155 18.23 4.57 -9.50
CA ASP A 155 17.88 5.76 -10.28
C ASP A 155 16.40 5.80 -10.68
N SER A 156 15.86 4.65 -11.09
CA SER A 156 14.45 4.54 -11.44
C SER A 156 13.54 4.72 -10.22
N VAL A 157 13.95 4.24 -9.04
CA VAL A 157 13.23 4.52 -7.77
C VAL A 157 13.26 6.02 -7.46
N MET A 158 14.38 6.71 -7.66
CA MET A 158 14.47 8.16 -7.46
C MET A 158 13.57 8.94 -8.43
N GLU A 159 13.49 8.52 -9.69
CA GLU A 159 12.58 9.11 -10.68
C GLU A 159 11.10 8.92 -10.29
N LEU A 160 10.73 7.73 -9.79
CA LEU A 160 9.39 7.46 -9.27
C LEU A 160 9.07 8.35 -8.06
N ILE A 161 10.01 8.49 -7.11
CA ILE A 161 9.86 9.38 -5.95
C ILE A 161 9.61 10.82 -6.41
N GLY A 162 10.44 11.33 -7.31
CA GLY A 162 10.29 12.68 -7.85
C GLY A 162 8.95 12.88 -8.55
N THR A 163 8.50 11.89 -9.32
CA THR A 163 7.22 11.91 -10.04
C THR A 163 6.03 11.98 -9.08
N GLU A 164 5.99 11.13 -8.06
CA GLU A 164 4.87 11.10 -7.11
C GLU A 164 4.82 12.35 -6.22
N ILE A 165 5.98 12.86 -5.79
CA ILE A 165 6.07 14.13 -5.06
C ILE A 165 5.56 15.29 -5.93
N ALA A 166 5.96 15.33 -7.20
CA ALA A 166 5.53 16.38 -8.13
C ALA A 166 4.00 16.39 -8.30
N LYS A 167 3.38 15.22 -8.50
CA LYS A 167 1.91 15.10 -8.59
C LYS A 167 1.22 15.56 -7.30
N MET A 168 1.77 15.21 -6.15
CA MET A 168 1.23 15.62 -4.85
C MET A 168 1.27 17.14 -4.66
N HIS A 169 2.38 17.79 -5.01
CA HIS A 169 2.49 19.24 -4.95
C HIS A 169 1.61 19.96 -5.98
N GLN A 170 1.45 19.40 -7.20
CA GLN A 170 0.50 19.91 -8.19
C GLN A 170 -0.95 19.83 -7.70
N ALA A 171 -1.24 18.93 -6.76
CA ALA A 171 -2.53 18.82 -6.10
C ALA A 171 -2.67 19.79 -4.91
N ASP A 172 -1.74 20.72 -4.67
CA ASP A 172 -1.67 21.54 -3.45
C ASP A 172 -1.80 20.67 -2.18
N VAL A 173 -1.03 19.59 -2.12
CA VAL A 173 -0.89 18.72 -0.95
C VAL A 173 0.57 18.70 -0.55
N ILE A 174 0.86 18.98 0.72
CA ILE A 174 2.22 18.93 1.27
C ILE A 174 2.27 17.85 2.34
N HIS A 175 2.90 16.70 2.10
CA HIS A 175 2.88 15.60 3.07
C HIS A 175 3.34 16.00 4.48
N GLY A 176 4.40 16.80 4.59
CA GLY A 176 5.00 17.37 5.81
C GLY A 176 5.60 16.41 6.84
N ASP A 177 5.73 15.13 6.49
CA ASP A 177 6.56 14.13 7.18
C ASP A 177 7.10 13.13 6.12
N LEU A 178 7.76 13.68 5.11
CA LEU A 178 8.18 12.90 3.95
C LEU A 178 9.51 12.20 4.26
N THR A 179 9.42 10.94 4.68
CA THR A 179 10.58 10.07 4.95
C THR A 179 10.55 8.86 4.03
N THR A 180 11.69 8.18 3.84
CA THR A 180 11.79 6.96 3.01
C THR A 180 11.02 5.77 3.60
N SER A 181 10.68 5.84 4.89
CA SER A 181 9.78 4.91 5.59
C SER A 181 8.31 5.07 5.19
N ASN A 182 7.90 6.30 4.85
CA ASN A 182 6.54 6.61 4.42
C ASN A 182 6.33 6.40 2.90
N MET A 183 7.25 5.70 2.24
CA MET A 183 7.18 5.36 0.82
C MET A 183 7.31 3.85 0.67
N MET A 184 6.39 3.22 -0.04
CA MET A 184 6.41 1.77 -0.26
C MET A 184 6.46 1.45 -1.74
N LEU A 185 7.37 0.57 -2.14
CA LEU A 185 7.43 0.04 -3.48
C LEU A 185 6.67 -1.29 -3.51
N ARG A 186 5.67 -1.39 -4.39
CA ARG A 186 4.93 -2.63 -4.62
C ARG A 186 5.13 -3.12 -6.04
N LEU A 187 4.98 -4.42 -6.19
CA LEU A 187 4.99 -5.08 -7.49
C LEU A 187 3.57 -5.08 -8.06
N GLU A 188 3.42 -4.54 -9.27
CA GLU A 188 2.16 -4.57 -10.01
C GLU A 188 2.17 -5.73 -11.00
N ASP A 189 1.20 -6.62 -10.85
CA ASP A 189 0.97 -7.72 -11.79
C ASP A 189 0.00 -7.26 -12.88
N LYS A 190 0.55 -6.61 -13.89
CA LYS A 190 -0.22 -6.10 -15.03
C LYS A 190 -1.01 -7.19 -15.78
N ALA A 191 -0.58 -8.45 -15.69
CA ALA A 191 -1.29 -9.58 -16.28
C ALA A 191 -2.58 -9.91 -15.51
N VAL A 192 -2.59 -9.72 -14.18
CA VAL A 192 -3.79 -9.92 -13.35
C VAL A 192 -4.90 -8.95 -13.75
N ASP A 193 -4.58 -7.68 -14.00
CA ASP A 193 -5.58 -6.70 -14.44
C ASP A 193 -6.21 -7.08 -15.78
N LEU A 194 -5.38 -7.51 -16.74
CA LEU A 194 -5.85 -7.97 -18.04
C LEU A 194 -6.72 -9.24 -17.91
N TYR A 195 -6.32 -10.18 -17.06
CA TYR A 195 -7.08 -11.40 -16.78
C TYR A 195 -8.45 -11.10 -16.16
N VAL A 196 -8.49 -10.25 -15.13
CA VAL A 196 -9.74 -9.85 -14.47
C VAL A 196 -10.67 -9.18 -15.47
N LEU A 197 -10.13 -8.30 -16.33
CA LEU A 197 -10.91 -7.64 -17.36
C LEU A 197 -11.45 -8.62 -18.41
N GLU A 198 -10.64 -9.57 -18.87
CA GLU A 198 -11.06 -10.62 -19.81
C GLU A 198 -12.25 -11.43 -19.26
N ARG A 199 -12.17 -11.81 -17.98
CA ARG A 199 -13.23 -12.54 -17.27
C ARG A 199 -14.51 -11.71 -17.15
N ALA A 200 -14.39 -10.43 -16.82
CA ALA A 200 -15.53 -9.52 -16.72
C ALA A 200 -16.24 -9.36 -18.07
N PHE A 201 -15.47 -9.23 -19.16
CA PHE A 201 -15.99 -9.20 -20.53
C PHE A 201 -16.74 -10.48 -20.89
N SER A 202 -16.09 -11.63 -20.67
CA SER A 202 -16.64 -12.95 -21.00
C SER A 202 -17.91 -13.29 -20.21
N SER A 203 -18.02 -12.79 -18.97
CA SER A 203 -19.19 -12.97 -18.11
C SER A 203 -20.40 -12.17 -18.59
N THR A 204 -20.19 -10.91 -19.00
CA THR A 204 -21.29 -10.01 -19.38
C THR A 204 -21.69 -10.15 -20.86
N HIS A 205 -20.75 -10.56 -21.71
CA HIS A 205 -20.91 -10.61 -23.16
C HIS A 205 -20.42 -11.95 -23.71
N PRO A 206 -21.31 -12.95 -23.86
CA PRO A 206 -20.96 -14.19 -24.56
C PRO A 206 -20.44 -13.84 -25.96
N GLN A 207 -19.30 -14.43 -26.37
CA GLN A 207 -18.59 -14.15 -27.64
C GLN A 207 -17.80 -12.83 -27.69
N SER A 208 -17.39 -12.25 -26.55
CA SER A 208 -16.55 -11.04 -26.50
C SER A 208 -15.07 -11.25 -26.86
N GLU A 209 -14.61 -12.49 -27.04
CA GLU A 209 -13.21 -12.83 -27.38
C GLU A 209 -12.60 -11.94 -28.49
N PRO A 210 -13.26 -11.73 -29.65
CA PRO A 210 -12.70 -10.89 -30.70
C PRO A 210 -12.61 -9.41 -30.33
N LEU A 211 -13.46 -8.93 -29.41
CA LEU A 211 -13.43 -7.56 -28.91
C LEU A 211 -12.27 -7.38 -27.94
N PHE A 212 -12.06 -8.34 -27.04
CA PHE A 212 -10.96 -8.30 -26.08
C PHE A 212 -9.59 -8.42 -26.75
N ALA A 213 -9.48 -9.17 -27.85
CA ALA A 213 -8.28 -9.17 -28.69
C ALA A 213 -7.91 -7.77 -29.24
N GLY A 214 -8.88 -6.86 -29.37
CA GLY A 214 -8.62 -5.45 -29.66
C GLY A 214 -7.91 -4.73 -28.52
N VAL A 215 -8.31 -4.99 -27.28
CA VAL A 215 -7.68 -4.46 -26.06
C VAL A 215 -6.24 -4.95 -25.94
N LEU A 216 -6.02 -6.26 -26.08
CA LEU A 216 -4.68 -6.87 -25.97
C LEU A 216 -3.72 -6.32 -27.03
N ARG A 217 -4.15 -6.17 -28.29
CA ARG A 217 -3.33 -5.54 -29.35
C ARG A 217 -2.96 -4.09 -29.04
N ALA A 218 -3.90 -3.31 -28.51
CA ALA A 218 -3.63 -1.92 -28.11
C ALA A 218 -2.67 -1.86 -26.93
N TYR A 219 -2.82 -2.78 -25.96
CA TYR A 219 -1.97 -2.91 -24.80
C TYR A 219 -0.54 -3.31 -25.19
N GLU A 220 -0.37 -4.35 -26.00
CA GLU A 220 0.91 -4.76 -26.60
C GLU A 220 1.64 -3.58 -27.25
N LYS A 221 0.94 -2.82 -28.11
CA LYS A 221 1.52 -1.68 -28.80
C LYS A 221 2.02 -0.60 -27.82
N LYS A 222 1.36 -0.44 -26.67
CA LYS A 222 1.75 0.55 -25.66
C LYS A 222 2.91 0.07 -24.79
N MET A 223 2.92 -1.21 -24.42
CA MET A 223 3.92 -1.79 -23.52
C MET A 223 5.23 -2.16 -24.23
N GLY A 224 5.20 -2.43 -25.53
CA GLY A 224 6.38 -2.67 -26.35
C GLY A 224 7.26 -3.81 -25.79
N LYS A 225 8.43 -3.47 -25.24
CA LYS A 225 9.41 -4.45 -24.74
C LYS A 225 8.94 -5.22 -23.50
N GLU A 226 7.99 -4.68 -22.74
CA GLU A 226 7.45 -5.35 -21.55
C GLU A 226 6.37 -6.39 -21.91
N TRP A 227 5.75 -6.28 -23.09
CA TRP A 227 4.64 -7.13 -23.50
C TRP A 227 4.93 -8.64 -23.47
N PRO A 228 6.08 -9.15 -23.96
CA PRO A 228 6.33 -10.60 -23.96
C PRO A 228 6.31 -11.23 -22.57
N ALA A 229 6.74 -10.50 -21.54
CA ALA A 229 6.69 -10.98 -20.15
C ALA A 229 5.24 -10.99 -19.62
N ILE A 230 4.47 -9.95 -19.92
CA ILE A 230 3.07 -9.81 -19.50
C ILE A 230 2.16 -10.84 -20.20
N SER A 231 2.31 -11.02 -21.52
CA SER A 231 1.51 -11.95 -22.31
C SER A 231 1.70 -13.40 -21.87
N ARG A 232 2.95 -13.84 -21.66
CA ARG A 232 3.20 -15.19 -21.14
C ARG A 232 2.47 -15.44 -19.82
N ARG A 233 2.51 -14.46 -18.92
CA ARG A 233 1.86 -14.54 -17.63
C ARG A 233 0.33 -14.53 -17.73
N LEU A 234 -0.23 -13.81 -18.70
CA LEU A 234 -1.66 -13.83 -19.00
C LEU A 234 -2.10 -15.21 -19.53
N ASP A 235 -1.31 -15.81 -20.41
CA ASP A 235 -1.58 -17.12 -21.02
C ASP A 235 -1.48 -18.27 -20.02
N ASP A 236 -0.57 -18.18 -19.03
CA ASP A 236 -0.35 -19.23 -18.03
C ASP A 236 -1.57 -19.43 -17.11
N GLY A 237 -2.53 -18.49 -17.07
CA GLY A 237 -3.81 -18.63 -16.36
C GLY A 237 -3.70 -18.84 -14.84
N GLU A 238 -2.49 -18.81 -14.28
CA GLU A 238 -2.20 -19.23 -12.92
C GLU A 238 -2.00 -18.03 -11.98
N SER A 239 -2.89 -17.97 -11.01
CA SER A 239 -2.83 -17.09 -9.85
C SER A 239 -1.52 -17.30 -9.05
N ARG A 240 -0.66 -16.28 -9.12
CA ARG A 240 -0.01 -15.62 -7.97
C ARG A 240 1.27 -16.20 -7.31
N SER A 241 1.90 -17.31 -7.72
CA SER A 241 2.94 -17.90 -6.82
C SER A 241 4.41 -18.08 -7.27
N THR A 242 4.83 -17.92 -8.53
CA THR A 242 6.25 -18.21 -8.88
C THR A 242 6.95 -17.29 -9.87
N ALA A 243 6.23 -16.48 -10.66
CA ALA A 243 6.84 -15.61 -11.68
C ALA A 243 7.06 -14.16 -11.20
N ARG A 244 8.16 -13.53 -11.61
CA ARG A 244 8.47 -12.13 -11.29
C ARG A 244 7.41 -11.17 -11.86
N PRO A 245 6.77 -10.33 -11.05
CA PRO A 245 5.74 -9.37 -11.48
C PRO A 245 6.25 -8.35 -12.50
N SER A 246 5.32 -7.80 -13.30
CA SER A 246 5.63 -7.09 -14.55
C SER A 246 5.52 -5.56 -14.46
N GLY A 247 5.68 -4.99 -13.27
CA GLY A 247 5.58 -3.56 -13.02
C GLY A 247 5.89 -3.21 -11.59
N THR A 248 6.19 -1.93 -11.37
CA THR A 248 6.57 -1.42 -10.06
C THR A 248 5.88 -0.09 -9.82
N ALA A 249 5.24 0.05 -8.66
CA ALA A 249 4.54 1.27 -8.30
C ALA A 249 4.99 1.75 -6.92
N LEU A 250 5.37 3.02 -6.85
CA LEU A 250 5.70 3.69 -5.60
C LEU A 250 4.43 4.27 -4.98
N MET A 251 4.12 3.90 -3.75
CA MET A 251 3.01 4.41 -2.96
C MET A 251 3.52 5.40 -1.92
N LEU A 252 2.92 6.60 -1.88
CA LEU A 252 3.14 7.57 -0.81
C LEU A 252 2.14 7.34 0.33
N CYS A 253 2.64 6.96 1.51
CA CYS A 253 1.84 6.76 2.72
C CYS A 253 1.56 8.10 3.41
N VAL A 254 0.63 8.88 2.86
CA VAL A 254 0.31 10.24 3.36
C VAL A 254 -0.11 10.21 4.83
N SER A 255 0.60 10.98 5.67
CA SER A 255 0.21 11.29 7.04
C SER A 255 -0.16 12.78 7.19
N GLU A 256 -0.85 13.10 8.29
CA GLU A 256 -1.60 14.30 8.68
C GLU A 256 -1.11 15.70 8.21
N THR A 257 0.14 15.88 7.81
CA THR A 257 0.73 17.20 7.59
C THR A 257 0.45 17.85 6.23
N ALA A 258 -0.46 17.29 5.43
CA ALA A 258 -1.10 17.89 4.25
C ALA A 258 -1.79 19.23 4.57
N ARG A 259 -1.01 20.32 4.63
CA ARG A 259 -1.54 21.68 4.65
C ARG A 259 -2.01 22.06 3.24
N SER A 260 -3.29 22.39 3.12
CA SER A 260 -3.88 23.09 1.97
C SER A 260 -3.71 24.59 2.11
#